data_AF-A0AB74Q956-F1
#
_entry.id   AF-A0AB74Q956-F1
#
_cell.length_a   1.000
_cell.length_b   1.000
_cell.length_c   1.000
_cell.angle_alpha   90.00
_cell.angle_beta   90.00
_cell.angle_gamma   90.00
#
_symmetry.space_group_name_H-M   'P 1'
#
loop_
_entity.id
_entity.type
_entity.pdbx_description
1 polymer ?
#
loop_
_entity_poly.entity_id
_entity_poly.type
_entity_poly.pdbx_seq_one_letter_code
_entity_poly.pdbx_strand_id
1 'polypeptide(L)'
;MKKIMNFFKENSTFYFATVEDNKPRVRPFGFIMDYKGKLYFGIVKYKTSYKQLLVNPNVEISTTSKVGKWIRIKGIEKTRYEFISSLFIYYLSKMIVFHNAKNSLV
;
A
#
# COMPACT_ATOMS: atom_id res chain seq x y z
N MET A 1 -12.77 -7.37 -8.52
CA MET A 1 -11.33 -7.22 -8.21
C MET A 1 -10.45 -7.10 -9.45
N LYS A 2 -10.57 -7.98 -10.46
CA LYS A 2 -9.77 -7.96 -11.71
C LYS A 2 -9.58 -6.57 -12.35
N LYS A 3 -10.64 -5.78 -12.54
CA LYS A 3 -10.56 -4.42 -13.13
C LYS A 3 -9.70 -3.46 -12.29
N ILE A 4 -9.81 -3.54 -10.96
CA ILE A 4 -9.02 -2.73 -10.03
C ILE A 4 -7.54 -3.11 -10.13
N MET A 5 -7.24 -4.41 -10.09
CA MET A 5 -5.86 -4.90 -10.19
C MET A 5 -5.21 -4.57 -11.55
N ASN A 6 -5.96 -4.66 -12.65
CA ASN A 6 -5.47 -4.23 -13.96
C ASN A 6 -5.11 -2.73 -13.96
N PHE A 7 -5.95 -1.90 -13.33
CA PHE A 7 -5.67 -0.46 -13.23
C PHE A 7 -4.39 -0.18 -12.42
N PHE A 8 -4.16 -0.87 -11.31
CA PHE A 8 -2.92 -0.75 -10.55
C PHE A 8 -1.70 -1.35 -11.27
N LYS A 9 -1.87 -2.37 -12.11
CA LYS A 9 -0.77 -2.93 -12.89
C LYS A 9 -0.22 -1.91 -13.90
N GLU A 10 -1.10 -1.13 -14.52
CA GLU A 10 -0.74 -0.06 -15.44
C GLU A 10 -0.27 1.21 -14.71
N ASN A 11 -0.71 1.40 -13.47
CA ASN A 11 -0.47 2.59 -12.65
C ASN A 11 0.05 2.15 -11.27
N SER A 12 1.29 1.67 -11.25
CA SER A 12 1.90 0.95 -10.13
C SER A 12 2.08 1.81 -8.88
N THR A 13 2.41 3.08 -9.05
CA THR A 13 2.44 4.04 -7.95
C THR A 13 1.04 4.47 -7.60
N PHE A 14 0.68 4.33 -6.33
CA PHE A 14 -0.57 4.83 -5.78
C PHE A 14 -0.33 5.56 -4.47
N TYR A 15 -1.27 6.41 -4.10
CA TYR A 15 -1.18 7.24 -2.91
C TYR A 15 -2.02 6.63 -1.80
N PHE A 16 -1.38 6.39 -0.66
CA PHE A 16 -1.99 5.83 0.54
C PHE A 16 -2.22 6.93 1.57
N ALA A 17 -3.49 7.18 1.86
CA ALA A 17 -3.92 8.21 2.80
C ALA A 17 -4.27 7.62 4.17
N THR A 18 -3.79 8.28 5.22
CA THR A 18 -4.02 7.95 6.63
C THR A 18 -4.31 9.22 7.44
N VAL A 19 -4.69 9.06 8.70
CA VAL A 19 -4.95 10.17 9.64
C VAL A 19 -4.00 10.09 10.82
N GLU A 20 -3.45 11.23 11.23
CA GLU A 20 -2.61 11.40 12.43
C GLU A 20 -3.06 12.66 13.16
N ASP A 21 -3.55 12.54 14.40
CA ASP A 21 -4.04 13.66 15.20
C ASP A 21 -5.03 14.56 14.45
N ASN A 22 -6.02 13.95 13.78
CA ASN A 22 -6.99 14.60 12.89
C ASN A 22 -6.40 15.34 11.67
N LYS A 23 -5.11 15.17 11.40
CA LYS A 23 -4.44 15.73 10.21
C LYS A 23 -4.31 14.64 9.15
N PRO A 24 -4.62 14.94 7.87
CA PRO A 24 -4.41 13.99 6.79
C PRO A 24 -2.91 13.79 6.54
N ARG A 25 -2.57 12.57 6.12
CA ARG A 25 -1.24 12.15 5.68
C ARG A 25 -1.37 11.37 4.39
N VAL A 26 -0.43 11.55 3.47
CA VAL A 26 -0.40 10.83 2.19
C VAL A 26 1.03 10.46 1.83
N ARG A 27 1.23 9.29 1.20
CA ARG A 27 2.53 8.86 0.67
C ARG A 27 2.39 7.90 -0.51
N PRO A 28 3.39 7.83 -1.40
CA PRO A 28 3.40 6.87 -2.48
C PRO A 28 3.67 5.44 -1.95
N PHE A 29 2.95 4.48 -2.50
CA PHE A 29 3.11 3.04 -2.36
C PHE A 29 3.23 2.42 -3.75
N GLY A 30 3.83 1.23 -3.83
CA GLY A 30 4.07 0.53 -5.11
C GLY A 30 3.71 -0.95 -5.12
N PHE A 31 3.23 -1.50 -4.00
CA PHE A 31 2.85 -2.90 -3.89
C PHE A 31 1.39 -3.05 -3.46
N ILE A 32 0.63 -3.73 -4.30
CA ILE A 32 -0.76 -4.11 -4.02
C ILE A 32 -1.03 -5.50 -4.61
N MET A 33 -1.84 -6.30 -3.93
CA MET A 33 -2.21 -7.64 -4.39
C MET A 33 -3.68 -7.95 -4.06
N ASP A 34 -4.29 -8.79 -4.89
CA ASP A 34 -5.55 -9.47 -4.60
C ASP A 34 -5.23 -10.83 -3.98
N TYR A 35 -5.83 -11.12 -2.83
CA TYR A 35 -5.88 -12.48 -2.29
C TYR A 35 -7.27 -12.77 -1.73
N LYS A 36 -7.90 -13.85 -2.20
CA LYS A 36 -9.27 -14.25 -1.82
C LYS A 36 -10.29 -13.09 -1.93
N GLY A 37 -10.16 -12.27 -2.98
CA GLY A 37 -11.07 -11.15 -3.24
C GLY A 37 -10.87 -9.94 -2.34
N LYS A 38 -9.76 -9.88 -1.58
CA LYS A 38 -9.39 -8.77 -0.71
C LYS A 38 -8.10 -8.11 -1.21
N LEU A 39 -8.03 -6.79 -1.07
CA LEU A 39 -6.83 -6.02 -1.39
C LEU A 39 -5.86 -6.03 -0.21
N TYR A 40 -4.60 -6.31 -0.50
CA TYR A 40 -3.50 -6.24 0.45
C TYR A 40 -2.42 -5.31 -0.09
N PHE A 41 -1.76 -4.60 0.82
CA PHE A 41 -0.61 -3.75 0.57
C PHE A 41 0.41 -3.97 1.68
N GLY A 42 1.69 -3.75 1.38
CA GLY A 42 2.78 -3.96 2.33
C GLY A 42 3.04 -2.70 3.14
N ILE A 43 3.11 -2.83 4.47
CA ILE A 43 3.52 -1.76 5.37
C ILE A 43 4.46 -2.30 6.44
N VAL A 44 5.53 -1.58 6.71
CA VAL A 44 6.55 -2.02 7.68
C VAL A 44 6.24 -1.45 9.06
N LYS A 45 6.32 -2.30 10.10
CA LYS A 45 5.89 -1.97 11.47
C LYS A 45 6.56 -0.73 12.08
N TYR A 46 7.82 -0.44 11.74
CA TYR A 46 8.51 0.73 12.30
C TYR A 46 8.17 2.06 11.61
N LYS A 47 7.40 2.04 10.50
CA LYS A 47 7.02 3.26 9.77
C LYS A 47 5.88 3.99 10.50
N THR A 48 5.89 5.32 10.42
CA THR A 48 4.84 6.18 11.01
C THR A 48 3.46 5.86 10.46
N SER A 49 3.36 5.54 9.16
CA SER A 49 2.11 5.11 8.53
C SER A 49 1.51 3.86 9.20
N TYR A 50 2.33 2.93 9.71
CA TYR A 50 1.81 1.78 10.45
C TYR A 50 1.25 2.18 11.81
N LYS A 51 1.98 3.03 12.55
CA LYS A 51 1.53 3.55 13.84
C LYS A 51 0.21 4.32 13.71
N GLN A 52 0.03 5.06 12.62
CA GLN A 52 -1.22 5.77 12.32
C GLN A 52 -2.41 4.82 12.16
N LEU A 53 -2.23 3.67 11.49
CA LEU A 53 -3.28 2.66 11.33
C LEU A 53 -3.70 2.00 12.64
N LEU A 54 -2.78 1.89 13.60
CA LEU A 54 -3.10 1.36 14.93
C LEU A 54 -4.05 2.27 15.71
N VAL A 55 -4.01 3.58 15.45
CA VAL A 55 -4.87 4.58 16.11
C VAL A 55 -6.15 4.80 15.30
N ASN A 56 -6.05 4.94 13.98
CA ASN A 56 -7.17 5.15 13.09
C ASN A 56 -7.05 4.23 11.85
N PRO A 57 -7.89 3.20 11.74
CA PRO A 57 -7.81 2.23 10.65
C PRO A 57 -8.43 2.75 9.33
N ASN A 58 -9.01 3.95 9.30
CA ASN A 58 -9.62 4.49 8.09
C ASN A 58 -8.52 4.90 7.09
N VAL A 59 -8.64 4.40 5.87
CA VAL A 59 -7.69 4.63 4.78
C VAL A 59 -8.40 4.95 3.48
N GLU A 60 -7.70 5.67 2.61
CA GLU A 60 -8.09 5.82 1.21
C GLU A 60 -6.87 5.60 0.31
N ILE A 61 -7.08 4.90 -0.81
CA ILE A 61 -6.08 4.73 -1.86
C ILE A 61 -6.57 5.42 -3.13
N SER A 62 -5.67 6.13 -3.80
CA SER A 62 -5.95 6.74 -5.10
C SER A 62 -4.76 6.59 -6.05
N THR A 63 -5.04 6.45 -7.34
CA THR A 63 -4.05 6.64 -8.40
C THR A 63 -4.72 7.12 -9.68
N THR A 64 -3.91 7.75 -10.53
CA THR A 64 -4.31 8.34 -11.81
C THR A 64 -3.60 7.63 -12.94
N SER A 65 -4.29 7.45 -14.06
CA SER A 65 -3.70 6.94 -15.28
C SER A 65 -3.08 8.04 -16.12
N LYS A 66 -2.21 7.64 -17.05
CA LYS A 66 -1.59 8.54 -18.04
C LYS A 66 -2.58 9.32 -18.89
N VAL A 67 -3.81 8.82 -19.04
CA VAL A 67 -4.90 9.45 -19.82
C VAL A 67 -5.90 10.20 -18.93
N GLY A 68 -5.55 10.49 -17.67
CA GLY A 68 -6.37 11.31 -16.78
C GLY A 68 -7.58 10.59 -16.16
N LYS A 69 -7.64 9.25 -16.20
CA LYS A 69 -8.64 8.49 -15.42
C LYS A 69 -8.11 8.27 -14.01
N TRP A 70 -8.99 8.14 -13.01
CA TRP A 70 -8.56 7.87 -11.63
C TRP A 70 -9.43 6.83 -10.95
N ILE A 71 -8.89 6.23 -9.88
CA ILE A 71 -9.62 5.35 -8.98
C ILE A 71 -9.50 5.88 -7.55
N ARG A 72 -10.54 5.67 -6.75
CA ARG A 72 -10.54 5.95 -5.31
C ARG A 72 -11.12 4.73 -4.58
N ILE A 73 -10.40 4.24 -3.60
CA ILE A 73 -10.77 3.05 -2.83
C ILE A 73 -10.70 3.42 -1.37
N LYS A 74 -11.88 3.46 -0.72
CA LYS A 74 -12.00 3.65 0.73
C LYS A 74 -11.93 2.29 1.41
N GLY A 75 -11.25 2.25 2.54
CA GLY A 75 -11.09 1.01 3.30
C GLY A 75 -10.99 1.27 4.79
N ILE A 76 -11.24 0.21 5.54
CA ILE A 76 -10.92 0.12 6.96
C ILE A 76 -9.89 -1.00 7.06
N GLU A 77 -8.72 -0.68 7.58
CA GLU A 77 -7.72 -1.67 7.92
C GLU A 77 -8.32 -2.62 8.95
N LYS A 78 -8.34 -3.92 8.61
CA LYS A 78 -8.79 -5.00 9.49
C LYS A 78 -7.63 -5.97 9.58
N THR A 79 -6.64 -5.64 10.40
CA THR A 79 -5.44 -6.45 10.56
C THR A 79 -5.85 -7.92 10.80
N ARG A 80 -5.41 -8.85 9.93
CA ARG A 80 -5.49 -10.30 10.22
C ARG A 80 -4.10 -10.90 10.01
N TYR A 81 -3.50 -11.31 11.12
CA TYR A 81 -2.12 -11.78 11.22
C TYR A 81 -1.88 -13.22 10.74
N GLU A 82 -2.89 -13.96 10.26
CA GLU A 82 -2.79 -15.42 10.13
C GLU A 82 -2.59 -15.99 8.71
N PHE A 83 -2.05 -15.25 7.73
CA PHE A 83 -1.93 -15.87 6.39
C PHE A 83 -0.71 -15.53 5.53
N ILE A 84 0.08 -14.50 5.82
CA ILE A 84 1.03 -13.96 4.82
C ILE A 84 2.50 -14.14 5.21
N SER A 85 2.87 -15.02 6.13
CA SER A 85 4.30 -15.26 6.39
C SER A 85 4.97 -15.91 5.18
N SER A 86 4.49 -17.05 4.70
CA SER A 86 5.13 -17.79 3.60
C SER A 86 5.08 -17.06 2.26
N LEU A 87 3.92 -16.47 1.91
CA LEU A 87 3.76 -15.75 0.65
C LEU A 87 4.54 -14.43 0.65
N PHE A 88 4.51 -13.66 1.75
CA PHE A 88 5.27 -12.42 1.83
C PHE A 88 6.77 -12.67 1.89
N ILE A 89 7.23 -13.70 2.62
CA ILE A 89 8.64 -14.13 2.63
C ILE A 89 9.09 -14.56 1.22
N TYR A 90 8.25 -15.28 0.47
CA TYR A 90 8.54 -15.63 -0.92
C TYR A 90 8.66 -14.41 -1.84
N TYR A 91 7.85 -13.37 -1.63
CA TYR A 91 7.97 -12.14 -2.41
C TYR A 91 9.17 -11.30 -1.96
N LEU A 92 9.44 -11.21 -0.65
CA LEU A 92 10.60 -10.51 -0.11
C LEU A 92 11.92 -11.14 -0.55
N SER A 93 11.99 -12.47 -0.66
CA SER A 93 13.19 -13.15 -1.14
C SER A 93 13.51 -12.86 -2.61
N LYS A 94 12.53 -12.33 -3.37
CA LYS A 94 12.73 -11.85 -4.75
C LYS A 94 13.00 -10.35 -4.85
N MET A 95 12.90 -9.60 -3.76
CA MET A 95 13.16 -8.16 -3.74
C MET A 95 14.63 -7.88 -3.41
N ILE A 96 15.31 -7.09 -4.24
CA ILE A 96 16.65 -6.58 -3.93
C ILE A 96 16.51 -5.51 -2.84
N VAL A 97 17.07 -5.76 -1.65
CA VAL A 97 17.07 -4.81 -0.53
C VAL A 97 18.32 -3.95 -0.58
N PHE A 98 18.16 -2.66 -0.94
CA PHE A 98 19.24 -1.68 -0.85
C PHE A 98 19.43 -1.26 0.61
N HIS A 99 20.59 -1.58 1.18
CA HIS A 99 20.92 -1.25 2.58
C HIS A 99 21.36 0.21 2.78
N ASN A 100 21.58 0.97 1.68
CA ASN A 100 22.09 2.36 1.71
C ASN A 100 21.36 3.29 0.72
N ALA A 101 20.03 3.25 0.67
CA ALA A 101 19.22 4.08 -0.24
C ALA A 101 19.09 5.57 0.18
N LYS A 102 19.95 6.09 1.07
CA LYS A 102 19.79 7.44 1.67
C LYS A 102 19.86 8.60 0.67
N ASN A 103 20.32 8.39 -0.57
CA ASN A 103 20.57 9.45 -1.54
C ASN A 103 19.93 9.28 -2.93
N SER A 104 19.00 8.35 -3.14
CA SER A 104 18.32 8.26 -4.45
C SER A 104 17.11 9.20 -4.49
N LEU A 105 17.35 10.50 -4.67
CA LEU A 105 16.35 11.46 -5.13
C LEU A 105 16.57 11.68 -6.62
N VAL A 106 15.65 11.12 -7.41
CA VAL A 106 15.19 11.70 -8.68
C VAL A 106 13.70 11.93 -8.49
#